data_AF-A0A363CXE8-F1
#
_entry.id   AF-A0A363CXE8-F1
#
_cell.length_a   1.000
_cell.length_b   1.000
_cell.length_c   1.000
_cell.angle_alpha   90.00
_cell.angle_beta   90.00
_cell.angle_gamma   90.00
#
_symmetry.space_group_name_H-M   'P 1'
#
loop_
_entity.id
_entity.type
_entity.pdbx_description
1 polymer ?
#
loop_
_entity_poly.entity_id
_entity_poly.type
_entity_poly.pdbx_seq_one_letter_code
_entity_poly.pdbx_strand_id
1 'polypeptide(L)'
;MELVYLWVEEYKNIKNQGFNFSPRFECEYKDGNLTICDKKKKECKDNEYLENFFGENINVTAIVGENGTGKSNVFEIIITLLTAINKSVNSESKVYMIFFKNDMYYYKTINMKKPNNEFEELSNENLDTFTMNFNYSLDYPKNNQVNFNDLYHKVDSYNTPIHLIPDKKFGQIDISNLNYLQNRTILKFTIQNNQTIQNIESFFIPIEFSLFINTDKIYEGLPNYNENDVQVESIRKENYTYLFKKDKQLIDKSQSKYTKYDLILLNNLYLIKKIYNILEIKGDILNDEELKKYILNYDWENNYQEIIKILDVNTYTSLFRNISNEKIEDSFKFRDFIFKKDDSYIFEFSQGNNYNIQKYKEILEYLPAWIDIKFYDEKKIDLDFLSYGQKILIRFIYTILYQLLKIKKTNKYSSINLFLDEIEIGLHPKWQKDYISLLLKVLTDYFKDEFKIFNIVCATHSPFILSDIPKENVIFLDKFDKKETKIKYPKLDIKGLENGNCINVSKHIELKTFGANIHTLLADGFFMTDGLMGEFAKSKINEIKDFYDTNKNLKKEDSNFESKKDEFKKNKKYFENIQKIIGEPFLKTVIKNYLDELEILFYGKKEFLNNEIKRLQDLQKSLND
;
A
#
# COMPACT_ATOMS: atom_id res chain seq x y z
N MET A 1 21.78 6.04 2.90
CA MET A 1 21.96 6.14 4.37
C MET A 1 20.98 5.20 5.05
N GLU A 2 21.33 4.70 6.23
CA GLU A 2 20.44 3.93 7.12
C GLU A 2 19.62 4.88 8.00
N LEU A 3 18.30 4.67 8.10
CA LEU A 3 17.46 5.42 9.05
C LEU A 3 17.63 4.81 10.45
N VAL A 4 18.11 5.61 11.40
CA VAL A 4 18.48 5.12 12.73
C VAL A 4 17.43 5.46 13.78
N TYR A 5 17.06 6.74 13.88
CA TYR A 5 16.27 7.23 15.00
C TYR A 5 15.38 8.41 14.61
N LEU A 6 14.21 8.50 15.24
CA LEU A 6 13.35 9.67 15.24
C LEU A 6 13.03 10.05 16.68
N TRP A 7 13.20 11.32 17.02
CA TRP A 7 12.70 11.91 18.25
C TRP A 7 11.59 12.92 17.94
N VAL A 8 10.54 12.86 18.74
CA VAL A 8 9.38 13.73 18.64
C VAL A 8 9.13 14.34 20.01
N GLU A 9 9.51 15.60 20.20
CA GLU A 9 9.14 16.37 21.39
C GLU A 9 7.66 16.75 21.30
N GLU A 10 7.21 17.22 20.13
CA GLU A 10 5.82 17.66 19.93
C GLU A 10 5.39 17.52 18.46
N TYR A 11 4.42 16.61 18.19
CA TYR A 11 3.72 16.49 16.91
C TYR A 11 2.39 15.75 17.06
N LYS A 12 1.26 16.41 16.78
CA LYS A 12 -0.10 15.84 16.89
C LYS A 12 -0.28 15.13 18.24
N ASN A 13 -0.55 13.82 18.25
CA ASN A 13 -0.71 13.03 19.48
C ASN A 13 0.62 12.47 20.02
N ILE A 14 1.76 12.72 19.38
CA ILE A 14 3.08 12.24 19.83
C ILE A 14 3.76 13.35 20.63
N LYS A 15 4.06 13.07 21.92
CA LYS A 15 4.78 13.98 22.80
C LYS A 15 5.92 13.25 23.52
N ASN A 16 7.13 13.79 23.43
CA ASN A 16 8.36 13.26 24.05
C ASN A 16 8.60 11.76 23.79
N GLN A 17 8.49 11.31 22.54
CA GLN A 17 8.70 9.91 22.16
C GLN A 17 9.90 9.74 21.23
N GLY A 18 10.65 8.66 21.44
CA GLY A 18 11.75 8.21 20.60
C GLY A 18 11.42 6.92 19.87
N PHE A 19 11.90 6.76 18.63
CA PHE A 19 11.63 5.59 17.78
C PHE A 19 12.93 5.10 17.13
N ASN A 20 13.32 3.86 17.43
CA ASN A 20 14.51 3.20 16.84
C ASN A 20 14.10 2.42 15.59
N PHE A 21 14.75 2.70 14.46
CA PHE A 21 14.47 2.04 13.17
C PHE A 21 15.54 1.02 12.77
N SER A 22 16.54 0.80 13.61
CA SER A 22 17.58 -0.20 13.35
C SER A 22 17.97 -0.90 14.65
N PRO A 23 17.97 -2.24 14.70
CA PRO A 23 18.35 -2.99 15.89
C PRO A 23 19.86 -2.89 16.20
N ARG A 24 20.66 -2.40 15.25
CA ARG A 24 22.10 -2.17 15.43
C ARG A 24 22.39 -1.04 16.42
N PHE A 25 21.51 -0.04 16.50
CA PHE A 25 21.76 1.17 17.26
C PHE A 25 20.83 1.26 18.47
N GLU A 26 21.41 1.47 19.65
CA GLU A 26 20.65 1.82 20.85
C GLU A 26 20.65 3.33 21.03
N CYS A 27 19.49 3.95 20.79
CA CYS A 27 19.33 5.40 20.94
C CYS A 27 18.51 5.75 22.18
N GLU A 28 18.92 6.80 22.87
CA GLU A 28 18.18 7.41 23.99
C GLU A 28 18.34 8.93 23.94
N TYR A 29 17.22 9.65 23.95
CA TYR A 29 17.22 11.10 24.08
C TYR A 29 16.77 11.49 25.48
N LYS A 30 17.61 12.23 26.19
CA LYS A 30 17.34 12.66 27.56
C LYS A 30 17.98 14.00 27.85
N ASP A 31 17.21 14.90 28.48
CA ASP A 31 17.67 16.22 28.93
C ASP A 31 18.39 17.04 27.84
N GLY A 32 17.89 16.95 26.59
CA GLY A 32 18.45 17.68 25.45
C GLY A 32 19.61 16.99 24.74
N ASN A 33 20.05 15.82 25.20
CA ASN A 33 21.18 15.09 24.64
C ASN A 33 20.72 13.75 24.06
N LEU A 34 21.17 13.43 22.84
CA LEU A 34 21.01 12.12 22.22
C LEU A 34 22.26 11.28 22.45
N THR A 35 22.11 10.12 23.07
CA THR A 35 23.14 9.07 23.10
C THR A 35 22.78 7.99 22.08
N ILE A 36 23.75 7.64 21.23
CA ILE A 36 23.67 6.51 20.29
C ILE A 36 24.81 5.57 20.64
N CYS A 37 24.51 4.30 20.85
CA CYS A 37 25.52 3.24 20.98
C CYS A 37 25.43 2.32 19.75
N ASP A 38 26.56 2.00 19.11
CA ASP A 38 26.63 1.08 17.98
C ASP A 38 27.02 -0.33 18.42
N LYS A 39 26.08 -1.27 18.35
CA LYS A 39 26.30 -2.67 18.73
C LYS A 39 27.40 -3.33 17.92
N LYS A 40 27.55 -2.92 16.65
CA LYS A 40 28.61 -3.45 15.76
C LYS A 40 30.00 -3.04 16.23
N LYS A 41 30.14 -1.86 16.82
CA LYS A 41 31.39 -1.34 17.41
C LYS A 41 31.63 -1.83 18.84
N LYS A 42 30.70 -2.62 19.39
CA LYS A 42 30.72 -3.13 20.77
C LYS A 42 30.67 -2.01 21.83
N GLU A 43 29.93 -0.95 21.54
CA GLU A 43 29.80 0.23 22.41
C GLU A 43 28.60 0.14 23.36
N CYS A 44 27.66 -0.77 23.12
CA CYS A 44 26.42 -0.92 23.88
C CYS A 44 26.62 -1.78 25.13
N LYS A 45 25.67 -1.67 26.07
CA LYS A 45 25.57 -2.60 27.22
C LYS A 45 25.23 -4.01 26.76
N ASP A 46 24.34 -4.11 25.78
CA ASP A 46 24.03 -5.34 25.05
C ASP A 46 24.43 -5.14 23.58
N ASN A 47 25.41 -5.91 23.14
CA ASN A 47 25.93 -5.83 21.77
C ASN A 47 25.34 -6.90 20.85
N GLU A 48 24.41 -7.72 21.34
CA GLU A 48 23.77 -8.75 20.53
C GLU A 48 22.72 -8.13 19.60
N TYR A 49 22.84 -8.44 18.32
CA TYR A 49 21.83 -8.21 17.29
C TYR A 49 22.03 -9.18 16.13
N LEU A 50 20.98 -9.43 15.35
CA LEU A 50 21.02 -10.32 14.20
C LEU A 50 21.48 -9.54 12.96
N GLU A 51 22.79 -9.56 12.68
CA GLU A 51 23.35 -8.93 11.47
C GLU A 51 22.89 -9.67 10.21
N ASN A 52 22.49 -8.91 9.18
CA ASN A 52 22.02 -9.42 7.88
C ASN A 52 20.86 -10.44 7.97
N PHE A 53 20.04 -10.37 9.01
CA PHE A 53 18.93 -11.30 9.26
C PHE A 53 17.96 -11.42 8.09
N PHE A 54 17.59 -10.29 7.48
CA PHE A 54 16.67 -10.21 6.34
C PHE A 54 17.38 -10.30 4.98
N GLY A 55 18.69 -10.58 4.98
CA GLY A 55 19.57 -10.47 3.82
C GLY A 55 20.61 -9.36 3.99
N GLU A 56 21.67 -9.45 3.20
CA GLU A 56 22.69 -8.39 3.14
C GLU A 56 22.04 -7.07 2.73
N ASN A 57 22.39 -5.98 3.42
CA ASN A 57 21.93 -4.63 3.10
C ASN A 57 20.41 -4.41 3.24
N ILE A 58 19.68 -5.28 3.95
CA ILE A 58 18.23 -5.10 4.19
C ILE A 58 17.96 -5.00 5.69
N ASN A 59 17.32 -3.91 6.08
CA ASN A 59 16.79 -3.70 7.42
C ASN A 59 15.27 -3.59 7.35
N VAL A 60 14.57 -4.36 8.19
CA VAL A 60 13.10 -4.34 8.27
C VAL A 60 12.71 -3.93 9.68
N THR A 61 11.79 -2.99 9.80
CA THR A 61 11.18 -2.55 11.07
C THR A 61 9.67 -2.65 10.96
N ALA A 62 8.99 -3.11 12.01
CA ALA A 62 7.54 -3.00 12.12
C ALA A 62 7.14 -1.98 13.17
N ILE A 63 6.07 -1.23 12.91
CA ILE A 63 5.37 -0.40 13.87
C ILE A 63 3.98 -1.02 14.08
N VAL A 64 3.70 -1.45 15.30
CA VAL A 64 2.45 -2.09 15.68
C VAL A 64 1.82 -1.34 16.84
N GLY A 65 0.50 -1.38 16.93
CA GLY A 65 -0.27 -0.68 17.96
C GLY A 65 -1.69 -0.42 17.49
N GLU A 66 -2.65 -0.25 18.39
CA GLU A 66 -4.06 -0.05 18.06
C GLU A 66 -4.32 1.15 17.11
N ASN A 67 -5.53 1.24 16.57
CA ASN A 67 -5.94 2.38 15.75
C ASN A 67 -5.85 3.69 16.55
N GLY A 68 -5.29 4.73 15.92
CA GLY A 68 -5.12 6.04 16.58
C GLY A 68 -3.93 6.14 17.54
N THR A 69 -3.10 5.11 17.67
CA THR A 69 -1.85 5.17 18.47
C THR A 69 -0.75 6.02 17.85
N GLY A 70 -0.85 6.39 16.57
CA GLY A 70 0.09 7.30 15.91
C GLY A 70 1.02 6.68 14.86
N LYS A 71 0.80 5.43 14.44
CA LYS A 71 1.60 4.75 13.39
C LYS A 71 1.79 5.59 12.12
N SER A 72 0.69 6.01 11.47
CA SER A 72 0.77 6.86 10.28
C SER A 72 1.30 8.26 10.58
N ASN A 73 1.14 8.78 11.81
CA ASN A 73 1.75 10.06 12.21
C ASN A 73 3.28 9.97 12.23
N VAL A 74 3.86 8.83 12.61
CA VAL A 74 5.33 8.60 12.53
C VAL A 74 5.81 8.71 11.08
N PHE A 75 5.10 8.09 10.12
CA PHE A 75 5.44 8.20 8.69
C PHE A 75 5.30 9.63 8.18
N GLU A 76 4.23 10.32 8.58
CA GLU A 76 3.99 11.70 8.18
C GLU A 76 5.09 12.64 8.68
N ILE A 77 5.59 12.46 9.91
CA ILE A 77 6.72 13.23 10.45
C ILE A 77 7.98 13.02 9.61
N ILE A 78 8.31 11.77 9.28
CA ILE A 78 9.49 11.45 8.48
C ILE A 78 9.38 12.09 7.09
N ILE A 79 8.22 11.99 6.45
CA ILE A 79 7.97 12.62 5.15
C ILE A 79 8.08 14.14 5.24
N THR A 80 7.58 14.74 6.33
CA THR A 80 7.67 16.19 6.58
C THR A 80 9.13 16.62 6.73
N LEU A 81 9.92 15.90 7.51
CA LEU A 81 11.35 16.16 7.70
C LEU A 81 12.14 16.04 6.40
N LEU A 82 11.89 14.99 5.61
CA LEU A 82 12.53 14.79 4.32
C LEU A 82 12.12 15.89 3.31
N THR A 83 10.87 16.37 3.37
CA THR A 83 10.41 17.49 2.54
C THR A 83 11.08 18.80 2.95
N ALA A 84 11.29 18.99 4.25
CA ALA A 84 11.97 20.14 4.84
C ALA A 84 13.47 20.24 4.47
N ILE A 85 14.03 19.23 3.79
CA ILE A 85 15.38 19.30 3.21
C ILE A 85 15.42 20.26 2.01
N ASN A 86 14.37 20.25 1.18
CA ASN A 86 14.33 20.99 -0.09
C ASN A 86 13.42 22.23 -0.05
N LYS A 87 12.53 22.34 0.92
CA LYS A 87 11.56 23.43 1.05
C LYS A 87 11.49 23.90 2.50
N SER A 88 11.30 25.20 2.74
CA SER A 88 10.97 25.68 4.08
C SER A 88 9.58 25.17 4.47
N VAL A 89 9.49 24.45 5.60
CA VAL A 89 8.23 23.97 6.16
C VAL A 89 7.87 24.86 7.34
N ASN A 90 6.75 25.57 7.27
CA ASN A 90 6.23 26.31 8.41
C ASN A 90 5.46 25.33 9.32
N SER A 91 6.07 24.95 10.43
CA SER A 91 5.54 23.95 11.35
C SER A 91 5.90 24.35 12.76
N GLU A 92 4.98 24.18 13.72
CA GLU A 92 5.25 24.34 15.15
C GLU A 92 5.85 23.07 15.78
N SER A 93 5.96 22.01 14.98
CA SER A 93 6.44 20.70 15.43
C SER A 93 7.88 20.78 15.91
N LYS A 94 8.21 19.99 16.93
CA LYS A 94 9.57 19.84 17.45
C LYS A 94 10.01 18.41 17.28
N VAL A 95 10.77 18.17 16.22
CA VAL A 95 11.15 16.82 15.80
C VAL A 95 12.58 16.84 15.27
N TYR A 96 13.31 15.74 15.46
CA TYR A 96 14.54 15.50 14.72
C TYR A 96 14.71 14.02 14.37
N MET A 97 15.40 13.76 13.27
CA MET A 97 15.66 12.43 12.71
C MET A 97 17.16 12.24 12.46
N ILE A 98 17.64 11.02 12.66
CA ILE A 98 19.05 10.64 12.50
C ILE A 98 19.21 9.56 11.44
N PHE A 99 20.21 9.76 10.57
CA PHE A 99 20.71 8.76 9.63
C PHE A 99 22.16 8.40 9.93
N PHE A 100 22.55 7.20 9.50
CA PHE A 100 23.94 6.73 9.54
C PHE A 100 24.44 6.44 8.12
N LYS A 101 25.65 6.91 7.80
CA LYS A 101 26.33 6.68 6.51
C LYS A 101 27.84 6.83 6.70
N ASN A 102 28.61 5.86 6.20
CA ASN A 102 30.09 5.91 6.20
C ASN A 102 30.70 6.27 7.57
N ASP A 103 30.26 5.60 8.64
CA ASP A 103 30.68 5.87 10.03
C ASP A 103 30.35 7.25 10.60
N MET A 104 29.53 8.03 9.89
CA MET A 104 29.08 9.36 10.30
C MET A 104 27.56 9.38 10.57
N TYR A 105 27.15 10.25 11.50
CA TYR A 105 25.75 10.52 11.80
C TYR A 105 25.30 11.83 11.18
N TYR A 106 24.12 11.79 10.56
CA TYR A 106 23.48 12.95 9.93
C TYR A 106 22.14 13.22 10.59
N TYR A 107 21.81 14.50 10.81
CA TYR A 107 20.55 14.89 11.44
C TYR A 107 19.72 15.84 10.57
N LYS A 108 18.40 15.74 10.67
CA LYS A 108 17.46 16.76 10.20
C LYS A 108 16.50 17.11 11.33
N THR A 109 16.17 18.40 11.49
CA THR A 109 15.35 18.90 12.60
C THR A 109 14.34 19.95 12.13
N ILE A 110 13.25 20.09 12.88
CA ILE A 110 12.30 21.22 12.83
C ILE A 110 12.17 21.73 14.27
N ASN A 111 12.40 23.03 14.48
CA ASN A 111 12.32 23.73 15.78
C ASN A 111 13.09 23.08 16.95
N MET A 112 14.10 22.25 16.67
CA MET A 112 15.02 21.74 17.71
C MET A 112 16.46 22.07 17.39
N LYS A 113 17.29 22.14 18.44
CA LYS A 113 18.73 22.40 18.32
C LYS A 113 19.48 21.16 17.82
N LYS A 114 20.69 21.39 17.33
CA LYS A 114 21.64 20.32 16.97
C LYS A 114 21.86 19.38 18.18
N PRO A 115 21.76 18.05 18.01
CA PRO A 115 21.82 17.10 19.12
C PRO A 115 23.25 16.87 19.65
N ASN A 116 24.25 16.79 18.77
CA ASN A 116 25.66 16.59 19.13
C ASN A 116 26.54 17.26 18.07
N ASN A 117 27.64 17.90 18.47
CA ASN A 117 28.59 18.59 17.60
C ASN A 117 29.19 17.72 16.51
N GLU A 118 29.38 16.42 16.77
CA GLU A 118 29.93 15.45 15.81
C GLU A 118 28.97 15.12 14.66
N PHE A 119 27.69 15.46 14.78
CA PHE A 119 26.71 15.11 13.77
C PHE A 119 26.66 16.18 12.67
N GLU A 120 26.51 15.75 11.43
CA GLU A 120 26.39 16.65 10.29
C GLU A 120 24.93 16.94 9.96
N GLU A 121 24.61 18.16 9.53
CA GLU A 121 23.25 18.46 9.08
C GLU A 121 22.98 17.78 7.74
N LEU A 122 21.83 17.13 7.63
CA LEU A 122 21.36 16.50 6.40
C LEU A 122 20.85 17.57 5.42
N SER A 123 21.49 17.64 4.26
CA SER A 123 21.18 18.54 3.16
C SER A 123 20.83 17.73 1.90
N ASN A 124 20.38 18.41 0.85
CA ASN A 124 20.10 17.73 -0.43
C ASN A 124 21.38 17.18 -1.11
N GLU A 125 22.56 17.69 -0.73
CA GLU A 125 23.85 17.28 -1.32
C GLU A 125 24.37 15.96 -0.74
N ASN A 126 24.13 15.72 0.56
CA ASN A 126 24.60 14.51 1.24
C ASN A 126 23.53 13.41 1.33
N LEU A 127 22.26 13.76 1.07
CA LEU A 127 21.14 12.81 1.00
C LEU A 127 21.25 11.89 -0.22
N ASP A 128 21.52 10.61 0.02
CA ASP A 128 21.56 9.56 -1.00
C ASP A 128 20.46 8.51 -0.83
N THR A 129 19.44 8.82 -0.03
CA THR A 129 18.31 7.94 0.22
C THR A 129 17.07 8.42 -0.55
N PHE A 130 16.42 7.52 -1.28
CA PHE A 130 15.12 7.74 -1.88
C PHE A 130 14.02 7.06 -1.06
N THR A 131 12.95 7.78 -0.78
CA THR A 131 11.84 7.29 0.02
C THR A 131 10.60 7.03 -0.83
N MET A 132 10.04 5.82 -0.72
CA MET A 132 8.72 5.48 -1.23
C MET A 132 7.79 5.23 -0.05
N ASN A 133 6.64 5.90 -0.02
CA ASN A 133 5.60 5.67 0.97
C ASN A 133 4.38 5.09 0.27
N PHE A 134 4.02 3.86 0.63
CA PHE A 134 2.86 3.15 0.15
C PHE A 134 1.75 3.22 1.19
N ASN A 135 0.61 3.75 0.77
CA ASN A 135 -0.60 3.81 1.58
C ASN A 135 -1.81 3.80 0.63
N TYR A 136 -2.64 2.76 0.68
CA TYR A 136 -3.79 2.61 -0.24
C TYR A 136 -5.09 3.26 0.26
N SER A 137 -5.12 3.88 1.44
CA SER A 137 -6.30 4.62 1.89
C SER A 137 -6.55 5.82 0.98
N LEU A 138 -7.81 6.15 0.67
CA LEU A 138 -8.12 7.33 -0.14
C LEU A 138 -7.73 8.63 0.57
N ASP A 139 -7.86 8.63 1.89
CA ASP A 139 -7.47 9.75 2.73
C ASP A 139 -5.97 9.70 3.01
N TYR A 140 -5.29 10.78 2.65
CA TYR A 140 -4.03 11.16 3.29
C TYR A 140 -4.36 12.38 4.16
N PRO A 141 -3.93 12.44 5.42
CA PRO A 141 -4.25 13.57 6.28
C PRO A 141 -3.85 14.88 5.59
N LYS A 142 -4.81 15.79 5.43
CA LYS A 142 -4.52 17.15 4.98
C LYS A 142 -3.64 17.79 6.05
N ASN A 143 -2.33 17.84 5.79
CA ASN A 143 -1.41 18.57 6.62
C ASN A 143 -1.24 19.95 6.00
N ASN A 144 -1.58 21.01 6.74
CA ASN A 144 -1.38 22.39 6.29
C ASN A 144 0.11 22.73 6.09
N GLN A 145 1.03 21.88 6.58
CA GLN A 145 2.47 22.10 6.55
C GLN A 145 3.14 21.60 5.26
N VAL A 146 2.54 20.61 4.57
CA VAL A 146 3.10 20.00 3.36
C VAL A 146 2.03 19.82 2.30
N ASN A 147 2.24 20.40 1.12
CA ASN A 147 1.40 20.12 -0.03
C ASN A 147 1.77 18.73 -0.61
N PHE A 148 1.11 17.69 -0.12
CA PHE A 148 1.34 16.31 -0.57
C PHE A 148 1.04 16.08 -2.06
N ASN A 149 0.23 16.95 -2.71
CA ASN A 149 -0.08 16.83 -4.13
C ASN A 149 1.17 16.86 -5.02
N ASP A 150 2.20 17.61 -4.61
CA ASP A 150 3.47 17.67 -5.33
C ASP A 150 4.29 16.37 -5.18
N LEU A 151 4.10 15.63 -4.09
CA LEU A 151 4.89 14.43 -3.76
C LEU A 151 4.35 13.15 -4.40
N TYR A 152 3.10 13.15 -4.87
CA TYR A 152 2.51 12.03 -5.62
C TYR A 152 3.07 11.88 -7.03
N HIS A 153 3.65 12.95 -7.58
CA HIS A 153 4.12 12.98 -8.96
C HIS A 153 5.62 13.21 -9.08
N LYS A 154 6.29 12.25 -9.70
CA LYS A 154 7.69 12.35 -10.11
C LYS A 154 7.86 13.06 -11.46
N VAL A 155 7.32 14.26 -11.54
CA VAL A 155 7.42 15.12 -12.74
C VAL A 155 8.72 15.93 -12.77
N ASP A 156 9.50 15.85 -11.69
CA ASP A 156 10.78 16.53 -11.46
C ASP A 156 12.01 15.62 -11.67
N SER A 157 11.84 14.51 -12.39
CA SER A 157 12.93 13.57 -12.71
C SER A 157 13.63 13.00 -11.46
N TYR A 158 12.86 12.73 -10.40
CA TYR A 158 13.38 12.17 -9.13
C TYR A 158 14.28 13.13 -8.34
N ASN A 159 14.20 14.44 -8.59
CA ASN A 159 14.93 15.43 -7.81
C ASN A 159 14.45 15.48 -6.35
N THR A 160 13.14 15.41 -6.12
CA THR A 160 12.55 15.29 -4.79
C THR A 160 12.75 13.85 -4.29
N PRO A 161 13.35 13.65 -3.11
CA PRO A 161 13.77 12.33 -2.61
C PRO A 161 12.62 11.49 -2.03
N ILE A 162 11.35 11.84 -2.27
CA ILE A 162 10.18 11.16 -1.68
C ILE A 162 9.08 10.97 -2.72
N HIS A 163 8.51 9.78 -2.82
CA HIS A 163 7.32 9.47 -3.62
C HIS A 163 6.20 8.92 -2.74
N LEU A 164 5.01 9.52 -2.83
CA LEU A 164 3.79 8.94 -2.26
C LEU A 164 3.08 8.07 -3.29
N ILE A 165 2.64 6.88 -2.88
CA ILE A 165 2.10 5.85 -3.76
C ILE A 165 0.84 5.24 -3.11
N PRO A 166 -0.28 5.10 -3.85
CA PRO A 166 -0.52 5.58 -5.21
C PRO A 166 -0.68 7.10 -5.27
N ASP A 167 -0.71 7.65 -6.48
CA ASP A 167 -1.11 9.03 -6.72
C ASP A 167 -2.58 9.25 -6.32
N LYS A 168 -2.82 10.25 -5.45
CA LYS A 168 -4.14 10.61 -4.89
C LYS A 168 -4.51 12.07 -5.17
N LYS A 169 -4.05 12.66 -6.26
CA LYS A 169 -4.37 14.06 -6.59
C LYS A 169 -5.86 14.36 -6.44
N PHE A 170 -6.17 15.46 -5.75
CA PHE A 170 -7.54 15.90 -5.47
C PHE A 170 -8.41 14.85 -4.74
N GLY A 171 -7.79 13.93 -4.00
CA GLY A 171 -8.48 12.85 -3.30
C GLY A 171 -8.94 11.71 -4.21
N GLN A 172 -8.42 11.63 -5.44
CA GLN A 172 -8.77 10.61 -6.42
C GLN A 172 -7.55 9.79 -6.82
N ILE A 173 -7.71 8.48 -6.95
CA ILE A 173 -6.66 7.59 -7.45
C ILE A 173 -6.79 7.46 -8.97
N ASP A 174 -5.75 7.86 -9.72
CA ASP A 174 -5.69 7.65 -11.17
C ASP A 174 -5.37 6.17 -11.49
N ILE A 175 -6.43 5.35 -11.51
CA ILE A 175 -6.35 3.92 -11.83
C ILE A 175 -5.78 3.71 -13.24
N SER A 176 -6.12 4.58 -14.20
CA SER A 176 -5.69 4.45 -15.59
C SER A 176 -4.17 4.58 -15.73
N ASN A 177 -3.59 5.59 -15.09
CA ASN A 177 -2.14 5.75 -15.04
C ASN A 177 -1.46 4.61 -14.30
N LEU A 178 -2.03 4.17 -13.17
CA LEU A 178 -1.47 3.07 -12.40
C LEU A 178 -1.48 1.75 -13.18
N ASN A 179 -2.55 1.46 -13.91
CA ASN A 179 -2.64 0.28 -14.79
C ASN A 179 -1.65 0.39 -15.95
N TYR A 180 -1.51 1.55 -16.59
CA TYR A 180 -0.52 1.76 -17.64
C TYR A 180 0.91 1.46 -17.15
N LEU A 181 1.32 2.01 -16.00
CA LEU A 181 2.66 1.78 -15.43
C LEU A 181 2.88 0.31 -15.03
N GLN A 182 1.86 -0.34 -14.46
CA GLN A 182 1.92 -1.76 -14.13
C GLN A 182 2.08 -2.61 -15.39
N ASN A 183 1.26 -2.38 -16.41
CA ASN A 183 1.29 -3.17 -17.64
C ASN A 183 2.64 -3.08 -18.35
N ARG A 184 3.26 -1.89 -18.37
CA ARG A 184 4.63 -1.75 -18.89
C ARG A 184 5.65 -2.55 -18.11
N THR A 185 5.51 -2.56 -16.79
CA THR A 185 6.43 -3.26 -15.92
C THR A 185 6.26 -4.77 -16.10
N ILE A 186 5.01 -5.26 -16.06
CA ILE A 186 4.66 -6.65 -16.39
C ILE A 186 5.32 -7.06 -17.71
N LEU A 187 5.07 -6.32 -18.80
CA LEU A 187 5.66 -6.60 -20.12
C LEU A 187 7.17 -6.70 -20.08
N LYS A 188 7.83 -5.69 -19.49
CA LYS A 188 9.30 -5.66 -19.41
C LYS A 188 9.85 -6.91 -18.75
N PHE A 189 9.23 -7.34 -17.66
CA PHE A 189 9.71 -8.52 -16.95
C PHE A 189 9.32 -9.84 -17.61
N THR A 190 8.12 -9.94 -18.19
CA THR A 190 7.68 -11.11 -18.96
C THR A 190 8.56 -11.34 -20.17
N ILE A 191 8.92 -10.28 -20.90
CA ILE A 191 9.80 -10.35 -22.07
C ILE A 191 11.22 -10.80 -21.66
N GLN A 192 11.68 -10.43 -20.46
CA GLN A 192 13.01 -10.75 -19.95
C GLN A 192 13.16 -12.17 -19.36
N ASN A 193 12.08 -12.97 -19.26
CA ASN A 193 12.08 -14.35 -18.72
C ASN A 193 12.78 -14.50 -17.35
N ASN A 194 12.55 -13.57 -16.41
CA ASN A 194 13.25 -13.60 -15.12
C ASN A 194 12.61 -14.54 -14.08
N GLN A 195 13.43 -15.42 -13.49
CA GLN A 195 13.05 -16.48 -12.53
C GLN A 195 12.45 -15.98 -11.20
N THR A 196 12.74 -14.76 -10.76
CA THR A 196 12.25 -14.25 -9.46
C THR A 196 10.73 -14.05 -9.44
N ILE A 197 10.13 -13.82 -10.62
CA ILE A 197 8.68 -13.71 -10.75
C ILE A 197 8.01 -15.05 -10.45
N GLN A 198 8.70 -16.19 -10.38
CA GLN A 198 8.15 -17.51 -10.04
C GLN A 198 7.22 -17.59 -8.83
N ASN A 199 7.40 -16.72 -7.82
CA ASN A 199 6.49 -16.67 -6.66
C ASN A 199 5.24 -15.81 -6.91
N ILE A 200 5.31 -14.83 -7.81
CA ILE A 200 4.16 -14.10 -8.37
C ILE A 200 3.50 -14.94 -9.48
N GLU A 201 4.29 -15.73 -10.21
CA GLU A 201 3.89 -16.64 -11.28
C GLU A 201 2.90 -17.70 -10.76
N SER A 202 2.90 -18.03 -9.46
CA SER A 202 1.87 -18.91 -8.90
C SER A 202 0.45 -18.33 -9.00
N PHE A 203 0.30 -17.01 -9.20
CA PHE A 203 -1.01 -16.35 -9.31
C PHE A 203 -1.38 -16.00 -10.73
N PHE A 204 -0.42 -15.51 -11.54
CA PHE A 204 -0.68 -15.08 -12.90
C PHE A 204 0.62 -14.96 -13.71
N ILE A 205 0.74 -15.72 -14.79
CA ILE A 205 1.84 -15.62 -15.77
C ILE A 205 1.24 -15.13 -17.07
N PRO A 206 1.49 -13.89 -17.50
CA PRO A 206 1.04 -13.43 -18.81
C PRO A 206 1.77 -14.21 -19.91
N ILE A 207 1.01 -14.90 -20.76
CA ILE A 207 1.51 -15.62 -21.94
C ILE A 207 0.95 -15.00 -23.21
N GLU A 208 -0.32 -14.60 -23.16
CA GLU A 208 -1.01 -13.92 -24.25
C GLU A 208 -1.41 -12.50 -23.84
N PHE A 209 -1.65 -11.66 -24.84
CA PHE A 209 -2.20 -10.32 -24.65
C PHE A 209 -3.21 -9.96 -25.73
N SER A 210 -4.10 -9.02 -25.44
CA SER A 210 -4.96 -8.36 -26.42
C SER A 210 -4.85 -6.85 -26.29
N LEU A 211 -4.97 -6.14 -27.42
CA LEU A 211 -4.86 -4.69 -27.50
C LEU A 211 -6.20 -4.04 -27.80
N PHE A 212 -6.45 -2.90 -27.17
CA PHE A 212 -7.65 -2.09 -27.36
C PHE A 212 -7.24 -0.63 -27.53
N ILE A 213 -7.79 0.04 -28.54
CA ILE A 213 -7.57 1.47 -28.72
C ILE A 213 -8.51 2.19 -27.76
N ASN A 214 -7.93 2.94 -26.83
CA ASN A 214 -8.67 3.78 -25.92
C ASN A 214 -8.80 5.17 -26.54
N THR A 215 -9.91 5.37 -27.26
CA THR A 215 -10.22 6.65 -27.88
C THR A 215 -10.24 7.75 -26.82
N ASP A 216 -10.81 7.52 -25.64
CA ASP A 216 -10.95 8.55 -24.60
C ASP A 216 -9.61 9.17 -24.17
N LYS A 217 -8.54 8.37 -24.12
CA LYS A 217 -7.20 8.90 -23.82
C LYS A 217 -6.68 9.89 -24.88
N ILE A 218 -7.07 9.71 -26.13
CA ILE A 218 -6.78 10.61 -27.25
C ILE A 218 -7.78 11.76 -27.27
N TYR A 219 -9.03 11.40 -27.03
CA TYR A 219 -10.23 12.15 -27.26
C TYR A 219 -10.68 12.72 -25.90
N GLU A 220 -11.44 12.10 -24.99
CA GLU A 220 -11.98 12.68 -23.69
C GLU A 220 -11.27 13.91 -23.02
N GLY A 221 -12.12 14.83 -22.55
CA GLY A 221 -11.87 16.26 -22.35
C GLY A 221 -10.73 16.68 -21.41
N LEU A 222 -10.36 17.96 -21.51
CA LEU A 222 -9.46 18.61 -20.56
C LEU A 222 -10.01 18.47 -19.12
N PRO A 223 -9.16 18.32 -18.09
CA PRO A 223 -9.62 18.31 -16.72
C PRO A 223 -10.40 19.60 -16.42
N ASN A 224 -11.57 19.47 -15.76
CA ASN A 224 -12.37 20.60 -15.28
C ASN A 224 -11.47 21.59 -14.54
N TYR A 225 -11.19 22.74 -15.16
CA TYR A 225 -10.43 23.83 -14.57
C TYR A 225 -11.39 24.94 -14.14
N ASN A 226 -11.00 25.71 -13.12
CA ASN A 226 -11.83 26.76 -12.52
C ASN A 226 -12.27 27.81 -13.55
N GLU A 227 -13.52 28.25 -13.41
CA GLU A 227 -14.38 29.07 -14.28
C GLU A 227 -13.86 30.48 -14.68
N ASN A 228 -12.58 30.79 -14.50
CA ASN A 228 -12.10 32.17 -14.58
C ASN A 228 -11.60 32.63 -15.97
N ASP A 229 -11.53 31.76 -16.99
CA ASP A 229 -11.15 32.14 -18.37
C ASP A 229 -12.09 31.53 -19.43
N VAL A 230 -13.32 32.05 -19.50
CA VAL A 230 -14.40 31.56 -20.37
C VAL A 230 -14.03 31.52 -21.86
N GLN A 231 -13.20 32.45 -22.36
CA GLN A 231 -12.79 32.49 -23.77
C GLN A 231 -11.79 31.39 -24.14
N VAL A 232 -10.86 31.07 -23.25
CA VAL A 232 -9.87 30.01 -23.48
C VAL A 232 -10.57 28.65 -23.46
N GLU A 233 -11.53 28.47 -22.56
CA GLU A 233 -12.33 27.25 -22.45
C GLU A 233 -13.22 27.00 -23.68
N SER A 234 -13.86 28.05 -24.23
CA SER A 234 -14.69 27.93 -25.44
C SER A 234 -13.87 27.54 -26.67
N ILE A 235 -12.71 28.18 -26.88
CA ILE A 235 -11.86 27.90 -28.05
C ILE A 235 -11.21 26.51 -27.94
N ARG A 236 -10.83 26.08 -26.73
CA ARG A 236 -10.35 24.70 -26.47
C ARG A 236 -11.41 23.66 -26.82
N LYS A 237 -12.65 23.90 -26.42
CA LYS A 237 -13.79 23.02 -26.71
C LYS A 237 -14.10 22.95 -28.20
N GLU A 238 -13.96 24.06 -28.94
CA GLU A 238 -14.14 24.11 -30.39
C GLU A 238 -13.06 23.35 -31.16
N ASN A 239 -11.78 23.57 -30.86
CA ASN A 239 -10.65 22.85 -31.48
C ASN A 239 -10.73 21.33 -31.29
N TYR A 240 -11.08 20.96 -30.06
CA TYR A 240 -11.33 19.59 -29.71
C TYR A 240 -12.51 19.00 -30.49
N THR A 241 -13.64 19.70 -30.53
CA THR A 241 -14.81 19.30 -31.31
C THR A 241 -14.47 19.16 -32.80
N TYR A 242 -13.57 19.98 -33.34
CA TYR A 242 -13.10 19.89 -34.72
C TYR A 242 -12.31 18.60 -34.98
N LEU A 243 -11.27 18.31 -34.18
CA LEU A 243 -10.49 17.07 -34.30
C LEU A 243 -11.39 15.82 -34.18
N PHE A 244 -12.37 15.87 -33.28
CA PHE A 244 -13.37 14.81 -33.13
C PHE A 244 -14.29 14.65 -34.34
N LYS A 245 -14.77 15.76 -34.90
CA LYS A 245 -15.73 15.75 -36.03
C LYS A 245 -15.09 15.25 -37.32
N LYS A 246 -13.83 15.63 -37.60
CA LYS A 246 -13.12 15.29 -38.84
C LYS A 246 -12.84 13.79 -38.95
N ASP A 247 -12.58 13.14 -37.82
CA ASP A 247 -12.11 11.75 -37.76
C ASP A 247 -13.10 10.79 -37.07
N LYS A 248 -14.38 11.17 -36.99
CA LYS A 248 -15.47 10.36 -36.42
C LYS A 248 -15.55 8.95 -37.04
N GLN A 249 -15.19 8.81 -38.33
CA GLN A 249 -15.12 7.52 -39.02
C GLN A 249 -14.07 6.56 -38.44
N LEU A 250 -12.99 7.06 -37.83
CA LEU A 250 -11.96 6.24 -37.16
C LEU A 250 -12.39 5.73 -35.78
N ILE A 251 -13.28 6.47 -35.13
CA ILE A 251 -13.90 6.09 -33.84
C ILE A 251 -15.03 5.08 -34.10
N ASP A 252 -15.82 5.28 -35.16
CA ASP A 252 -16.91 4.37 -35.55
C ASP A 252 -16.40 3.03 -36.12
N LYS A 253 -15.11 2.92 -36.48
CA LYS A 253 -14.41 1.68 -36.90
C LYS A 253 -14.31 0.59 -35.81
N SER A 254 -15.06 0.71 -34.72
CA SER A 254 -15.18 -0.12 -33.51
C SER A 254 -15.23 -1.65 -33.66
N GLN A 255 -15.16 -2.20 -34.88
CA GLN A 255 -15.13 -3.64 -35.19
C GLN A 255 -14.15 -4.04 -36.33
N SER A 256 -13.28 -3.14 -36.82
CA SER A 256 -12.43 -3.38 -38.00
C SER A 256 -10.92 -3.28 -37.74
N LYS A 257 -10.11 -3.86 -38.64
CA LYS A 257 -8.63 -3.81 -38.59
C LYS A 257 -8.14 -2.37 -38.85
N TYR A 258 -7.32 -1.84 -37.96
CA TYR A 258 -6.65 -0.55 -38.14
C TYR A 258 -5.51 -0.69 -39.15
N THR A 259 -5.41 0.27 -40.07
CA THR A 259 -4.27 0.38 -40.97
C THR A 259 -3.09 1.04 -40.28
N LYS A 260 -1.90 0.92 -40.87
CA LYS A 260 -0.70 1.67 -40.45
C LYS A 260 -0.97 3.18 -40.33
N TYR A 261 -1.64 3.74 -41.33
CA TYR A 261 -2.01 5.15 -41.35
C TYR A 261 -2.93 5.53 -40.19
N ASP A 262 -3.93 4.70 -39.90
CA ASP A 262 -4.86 4.93 -38.78
C ASP A 262 -4.08 5.00 -37.43
N LEU A 263 -3.15 4.07 -37.19
CA LEU A 263 -2.37 4.03 -35.94
C LEU A 263 -1.42 5.22 -35.79
N ILE A 264 -0.77 5.65 -36.88
CA ILE A 264 0.12 6.82 -36.87
C ILE A 264 -0.69 8.09 -36.56
N LEU A 265 -1.84 8.24 -37.23
CA LEU A 265 -2.72 9.39 -37.03
C LEU A 265 -3.20 9.50 -35.57
N LEU A 266 -3.70 8.38 -35.01
CA LEU A 266 -4.12 8.31 -33.60
C LEU A 266 -2.97 8.63 -32.64
N ASN A 267 -1.76 8.14 -32.93
CA ASN A 267 -0.59 8.44 -32.12
C ASN A 267 -0.19 9.92 -32.18
N ASN A 268 -0.23 10.54 -33.36
CA ASN A 268 0.06 11.96 -33.54
C ASN A 268 -0.98 12.84 -32.82
N LEU A 269 -2.27 12.50 -32.88
CA LEU A 269 -3.32 13.17 -32.10
C LEU A 269 -3.05 13.10 -30.60
N TYR A 270 -2.67 11.92 -30.10
CA TYR A 270 -2.29 11.74 -28.70
C TYR A 270 -1.08 12.59 -28.31
N LEU A 271 -0.04 12.62 -29.14
CA LEU A 271 1.15 13.45 -28.94
C LEU A 271 0.77 14.92 -28.84
N ILE A 272 -0.02 15.44 -29.77
CA ILE A 272 -0.47 16.84 -29.77
C ILE A 272 -1.17 17.19 -28.47
N LYS A 273 -2.13 16.37 -28.03
CA LYS A 273 -2.83 16.55 -26.75
C LYS A 273 -1.86 16.56 -25.56
N LYS A 274 -0.91 15.62 -25.51
CA LYS A 274 0.06 15.55 -24.41
C LYS A 274 1.04 16.72 -24.39
N ILE A 275 1.51 17.15 -25.56
CA ILE A 275 2.42 18.29 -25.67
C ILE A 275 1.72 19.57 -25.25
N TYR A 276 0.48 19.77 -25.72
CA TYR A 276 -0.36 20.88 -25.31
C TYR A 276 -0.51 20.96 -23.79
N ASN A 277 -0.91 19.86 -23.15
CA ASN A 277 -1.10 19.82 -21.69
C ASN A 277 0.19 20.14 -20.92
N ILE A 278 1.36 19.74 -21.43
CA ILE A 278 2.63 20.03 -20.75
C ILE A 278 3.05 21.49 -20.98
N LEU A 279 2.87 22.02 -22.20
CA LEU A 279 3.15 23.43 -22.49
C LEU A 279 2.31 24.36 -21.63
N GLU A 280 1.04 24.03 -21.43
CA GLU A 280 0.14 24.80 -20.55
C GLU A 280 0.64 24.84 -19.11
N ILE A 281 1.14 23.71 -18.59
CA ILE A 281 1.57 23.59 -17.19
C ILE A 281 3.00 24.14 -16.97
N LYS A 282 3.91 23.94 -17.93
CA LYS A 282 5.35 24.19 -17.75
C LYS A 282 5.92 25.32 -18.62
N GLY A 283 5.16 25.86 -19.58
CA GLY A 283 5.51 27.01 -20.41
C GLY A 283 6.57 26.75 -21.48
N ASP A 284 7.80 26.40 -21.09
CA ASP A 284 8.96 26.36 -21.98
C ASP A 284 9.68 25.00 -21.99
N ILE A 285 9.08 24.06 -22.71
CA ILE A 285 9.49 22.65 -22.73
C ILE A 285 9.96 22.15 -24.10
N LEU A 286 9.69 22.92 -25.15
CA LEU A 286 10.01 22.59 -26.53
C LEU A 286 11.21 23.40 -27.02
N ASN A 287 12.07 22.76 -27.79
CA ASN A 287 13.15 23.43 -28.53
C ASN A 287 12.66 24.07 -29.82
N ASP A 288 11.58 23.51 -30.35
CA ASP A 288 11.02 23.86 -31.63
C ASP A 288 10.01 25.00 -31.44
N GLU A 289 10.44 26.22 -31.72
CA GLU A 289 9.63 27.43 -31.62
C GLU A 289 8.44 27.41 -32.61
N GLU A 290 8.58 26.71 -33.73
CA GLU A 290 7.53 26.58 -34.74
C GLU A 290 6.42 25.65 -34.24
N LEU A 291 6.79 24.48 -33.69
CA LEU A 291 5.85 23.58 -33.02
C LEU A 291 5.14 24.27 -31.86
N LYS A 292 5.89 25.01 -31.04
CA LYS A 292 5.34 25.78 -29.92
C LYS A 292 4.32 26.81 -30.40
N LYS A 293 4.65 27.56 -31.46
CA LYS A 293 3.73 28.52 -32.09
C LYS A 293 2.46 27.85 -32.58
N TYR A 294 2.56 26.72 -33.30
CA TYR A 294 1.38 26.04 -33.86
C TYR A 294 0.50 25.39 -32.79
N ILE A 295 1.09 24.77 -31.77
CA ILE A 295 0.33 24.10 -30.70
C ILE A 295 -0.40 25.12 -29.80
N LEU A 296 0.25 26.25 -29.49
CA LEU A 296 -0.34 27.32 -28.68
C LEU A 296 -1.30 28.21 -29.48
N ASN A 297 -1.21 28.22 -30.80
CA ASN A 297 -2.16 28.91 -31.65
C ASN A 297 -3.48 28.11 -31.69
N TYR A 298 -4.53 28.69 -31.12
CA TYR A 298 -5.83 28.07 -30.95
C TYR A 298 -6.65 27.89 -32.25
N ASP A 299 -5.99 27.90 -33.41
CA ASP A 299 -6.58 27.58 -34.72
C ASP A 299 -6.09 26.20 -35.19
N TRP A 300 -6.55 25.15 -34.51
CA TRP A 300 -6.11 23.79 -34.85
C TRP A 300 -6.67 23.31 -36.19
N GLU A 301 -7.79 23.88 -36.65
CA GLU A 301 -8.36 23.59 -37.95
C GLU A 301 -7.37 23.83 -39.09
N ASN A 302 -6.63 24.94 -39.03
CA ASN A 302 -5.62 25.29 -40.03
C ASN A 302 -4.22 24.75 -39.68
N ASN A 303 -3.89 24.58 -38.40
CA ASN A 303 -2.51 24.25 -37.98
C ASN A 303 -2.23 22.74 -37.86
N TYR A 304 -3.25 21.89 -37.69
CA TYR A 304 -3.06 20.47 -37.36
C TYR A 304 -2.17 19.70 -38.35
N GLN A 305 -2.30 19.97 -39.65
CA GLN A 305 -1.47 19.31 -40.66
C GLN A 305 0.00 19.72 -40.58
N GLU A 306 0.28 20.99 -40.28
CA GLU A 306 1.65 21.46 -40.07
C GLU A 306 2.24 20.88 -38.79
N ILE A 307 1.45 20.78 -37.71
CA ILE A 307 1.88 20.13 -36.47
C ILE A 307 2.26 18.65 -36.74
N ILE A 308 1.44 17.90 -37.49
CA ILE A 308 1.78 16.52 -37.86
C ILE A 308 3.08 16.47 -38.67
N LYS A 309 3.24 17.32 -39.68
CA LYS A 309 4.47 17.35 -40.49
C LYS A 309 5.71 17.56 -39.63
N ILE A 310 5.65 18.52 -38.69
CA ILE A 310 6.74 18.79 -37.76
C ILE A 310 7.00 17.57 -36.88
N LEU A 311 5.96 16.95 -36.32
CA LEU A 311 6.12 15.74 -35.53
C LEU A 311 6.79 14.64 -36.36
N ASP A 312 6.27 14.33 -37.54
CA ASP A 312 6.69 13.21 -38.41
C ASP A 312 8.16 13.27 -38.83
N VAL A 313 8.72 14.46 -39.04
CA VAL A 313 10.14 14.62 -39.41
C VAL A 313 11.09 14.70 -38.21
N ASN A 314 10.55 14.78 -36.99
CA ASN A 314 11.34 15.00 -35.78
C ASN A 314 11.33 13.78 -34.84
N THR A 315 12.32 13.76 -33.96
CA THR A 315 12.45 12.77 -32.88
C THR A 315 12.09 13.39 -31.54
N TYR A 316 11.82 12.56 -30.53
CA TYR A 316 11.66 13.04 -29.17
C TYR A 316 12.84 13.92 -28.71
N THR A 317 14.07 13.47 -28.97
CA THR A 317 15.28 14.19 -28.56
C THR A 317 15.50 15.51 -29.29
N SER A 318 14.98 15.68 -30.52
CA SER A 318 15.09 16.97 -31.23
C SER A 318 14.10 18.00 -30.70
N LEU A 319 12.88 17.58 -30.34
CA LEU A 319 11.79 18.49 -29.95
C LEU A 319 11.81 18.92 -28.49
N PHE A 320 12.30 18.09 -27.56
CA PHE A 320 12.20 18.37 -26.12
C PHE A 320 13.56 18.67 -25.47
N ARG A 321 13.59 19.70 -24.62
CA ARG A 321 14.73 20.01 -23.72
C ARG A 321 14.46 19.41 -22.34
N ASN A 322 15.36 18.56 -21.84
CA ASN A 322 15.47 18.18 -20.42
C ASN A 322 14.17 17.70 -19.74
N ILE A 323 13.28 17.03 -20.46
CA ILE A 323 12.06 16.44 -19.90
C ILE A 323 12.12 14.94 -20.04
N SER A 324 11.79 14.23 -18.97
CA SER A 324 11.53 12.80 -19.00
C SER A 324 10.02 12.57 -18.99
N ASN A 325 9.40 12.37 -20.15
CA ASN A 325 8.01 11.95 -20.25
C ASN A 325 7.88 10.66 -21.07
N GLU A 326 7.83 9.53 -20.36
CA GLU A 326 7.75 8.20 -20.99
C GLU A 326 6.57 8.08 -21.95
N LYS A 327 5.39 8.61 -21.59
CA LYS A 327 4.21 8.50 -22.45
C LYS A 327 4.42 9.15 -23.82
N ILE A 328 5.17 10.27 -23.86
CA ILE A 328 5.51 10.95 -25.11
C ILE A 328 6.64 10.20 -25.82
N GLU A 329 7.71 9.85 -25.11
CA GLU A 329 8.86 9.13 -25.66
C GLU A 329 8.43 7.80 -26.29
N ASP A 330 7.55 7.04 -25.62
CA ASP A 330 6.98 5.79 -26.11
C ASP A 330 6.12 6.01 -27.36
N SER A 331 5.34 7.10 -27.41
CA SER A 331 4.59 7.45 -28.61
C SER A 331 5.49 7.75 -29.81
N PHE A 332 6.65 8.42 -29.62
CA PHE A 332 7.62 8.58 -30.70
C PHE A 332 8.22 7.24 -31.13
N LYS A 333 8.65 6.42 -30.16
CA LYS A 333 9.21 5.09 -30.44
C LYS A 333 8.21 4.15 -31.14
N PHE A 334 6.95 4.17 -30.71
CA PHE A 334 5.86 3.43 -31.33
C PHE A 334 5.71 3.82 -32.80
N ARG A 335 5.65 5.12 -33.07
CA ARG A 335 5.51 5.64 -34.43
C ARG A 335 6.69 5.23 -35.31
N ASP A 336 7.91 5.40 -34.83
CA ASP A 336 9.13 5.03 -35.56
C ASP A 336 9.18 3.51 -35.82
N PHE A 337 8.69 2.70 -34.88
CA PHE A 337 8.53 1.25 -35.06
C PHE A 337 7.50 0.94 -36.15
N ILE A 338 6.31 1.54 -36.08
CA ILE A 338 5.23 1.34 -37.05
C ILE A 338 5.66 1.77 -38.47
N PHE A 339 6.41 2.86 -38.62
CA PHE A 339 6.96 3.28 -39.91
C PHE A 339 7.86 2.23 -40.56
N LYS A 340 8.63 1.48 -39.77
CA LYS A 340 9.56 0.45 -40.25
C LYS A 340 8.89 -0.90 -40.57
N LYS A 341 7.64 -1.12 -40.15
CA LYS A 341 6.92 -2.39 -40.37
C LYS A 341 5.98 -2.29 -41.59
N ASP A 342 5.78 -3.44 -42.23
CA ASP A 342 4.83 -3.59 -43.33
C ASP A 342 3.39 -3.65 -42.82
N ASP A 343 2.45 -3.27 -43.68
CA ASP A 343 1.01 -3.28 -43.36
C ASP A 343 0.52 -4.67 -42.92
N SER A 344 1.08 -5.75 -43.48
CA SER A 344 0.74 -7.13 -43.12
C SER A 344 0.97 -7.45 -41.64
N TYR A 345 2.06 -6.93 -41.06
CA TYR A 345 2.37 -7.08 -39.64
C TYR A 345 1.37 -6.32 -38.76
N ILE A 346 0.90 -5.16 -39.22
CA ILE A 346 -0.05 -4.31 -38.50
C ILE A 346 -1.48 -4.89 -38.60
N PHE A 347 -1.85 -5.44 -39.76
CA PHE A 347 -3.14 -6.09 -40.00
C PHE A 347 -3.33 -7.41 -39.23
N GLU A 348 -2.29 -7.93 -38.58
CA GLU A 348 -2.45 -9.03 -37.62
C GLU A 348 -3.14 -8.57 -36.34
N PHE A 349 -3.02 -7.30 -35.91
CA PHE A 349 -3.61 -6.76 -34.68
C PHE A 349 -5.05 -6.30 -34.88
N SER A 350 -6.01 -7.23 -34.78
CA SER A 350 -7.42 -6.90 -34.60
C SER A 350 -7.72 -6.74 -33.11
N GLN A 351 -8.56 -5.76 -32.77
CA GLN A 351 -8.95 -5.54 -31.38
C GLN A 351 -9.55 -6.80 -30.75
N GLY A 352 -9.13 -7.10 -29.52
CA GLY A 352 -9.66 -8.22 -28.73
C GLY A 352 -9.16 -9.61 -29.10
N ASN A 353 -8.32 -9.77 -30.13
CA ASN A 353 -7.64 -11.04 -30.38
C ASN A 353 -6.48 -11.25 -29.40
N ASN A 354 -6.21 -12.52 -29.09
CA ASN A 354 -5.10 -12.91 -28.24
C ASN A 354 -3.85 -13.21 -29.05
N TYR A 355 -2.72 -12.64 -28.64
CA TYR A 355 -1.42 -12.81 -29.27
C TYR A 355 -0.40 -13.29 -28.25
N ASN A 356 0.54 -14.14 -28.67
CA ASN A 356 1.62 -14.59 -27.81
C ASN A 356 2.63 -13.46 -27.54
N ILE A 357 2.93 -13.20 -26.26
CA ILE A 357 3.83 -12.10 -25.85
C ILE A 357 5.23 -12.25 -26.45
N GLN A 358 5.80 -13.45 -26.42
CA GLN A 358 7.17 -13.69 -26.91
C GLN A 358 7.28 -13.47 -28.42
N LYS A 359 6.24 -13.81 -29.19
CA LYS A 359 6.19 -13.57 -30.64
C LYS A 359 6.18 -12.07 -30.98
N TYR A 360 5.53 -11.23 -30.17
CA TYR A 360 5.33 -9.80 -30.44
C TYR A 360 6.04 -8.87 -29.45
N LYS A 361 7.11 -9.33 -28.80
CA LYS A 361 7.85 -8.55 -27.81
C LYS A 361 8.30 -7.16 -28.30
N GLU A 362 8.67 -7.03 -29.58
CA GLU A 362 9.19 -5.78 -30.14
C GLU A 362 8.17 -4.63 -30.10
N ILE A 363 6.89 -4.89 -30.45
CA ILE A 363 5.86 -3.83 -30.43
C ILE A 363 5.46 -3.48 -29.01
N LEU A 364 5.50 -4.46 -28.10
CA LEU A 364 5.11 -4.31 -26.70
C LEU A 364 6.09 -3.40 -25.92
N GLU A 365 7.36 -3.39 -26.28
CA GLU A 365 8.37 -2.48 -25.69
C GLU A 365 8.04 -1.00 -25.92
N TYR A 366 7.32 -0.68 -27.00
CA TYR A 366 7.04 0.70 -27.42
C TYR A 366 5.56 1.05 -27.35
N LEU A 367 4.73 0.26 -26.67
CA LEU A 367 3.29 0.49 -26.67
C LEU A 367 2.94 1.86 -26.03
N PRO A 368 2.23 2.75 -26.76
CA PRO A 368 1.87 4.07 -26.27
C PRO A 368 0.68 4.00 -25.31
N ALA A 369 0.53 4.99 -24.44
CA ALA A 369 -0.43 4.92 -23.32
C ALA A 369 -1.91 4.98 -23.74
N TRP A 370 -2.20 5.36 -24.99
CA TRP A 370 -3.55 5.36 -25.57
C TRP A 370 -3.98 3.97 -26.07
N ILE A 371 -3.08 2.99 -26.12
CA ILE A 371 -3.43 1.59 -26.36
C ILE A 371 -3.49 0.88 -25.02
N ASP A 372 -4.68 0.38 -24.67
CA ASP A 372 -4.88 -0.48 -23.51
C ASP A 372 -4.47 -1.92 -23.87
N ILE A 373 -3.94 -2.62 -22.87
CA ILE A 373 -3.50 -4.00 -22.99
C ILE A 373 -4.16 -4.83 -21.91
N LYS A 374 -4.67 -6.00 -22.30
CA LYS A 374 -5.09 -7.05 -21.40
C LYS A 374 -4.12 -8.21 -21.49
N PHE A 375 -3.87 -8.86 -20.36
CA PHE A 375 -3.01 -10.03 -20.30
C PHE A 375 -3.84 -11.27 -20.02
N TYR A 376 -3.41 -12.40 -20.58
CA TYR A 376 -3.99 -13.70 -20.30
C TYR A 376 -2.92 -14.72 -19.94
N ASP A 377 -3.25 -15.59 -19.01
CA ASP A 377 -2.37 -16.68 -18.58
C ASP A 377 -2.51 -17.95 -19.45
N GLU A 378 -1.80 -19.02 -19.07
CA GLU A 378 -1.88 -20.33 -19.73
C GLU A 378 -3.31 -20.92 -19.77
N LYS A 379 -4.14 -20.54 -18.79
CA LYS A 379 -5.54 -20.96 -18.65
C LYS A 379 -6.50 -20.01 -19.37
N LYS A 380 -5.96 -19.00 -20.07
CA LYS A 380 -6.70 -17.94 -20.76
C LYS A 380 -7.54 -17.06 -19.82
N ILE A 381 -7.16 -16.99 -18.56
CA ILE A 381 -7.78 -16.10 -17.57
C ILE A 381 -7.22 -14.69 -17.78
N ASP A 382 -8.09 -13.69 -17.84
CA ASP A 382 -7.69 -12.27 -17.90
C ASP A 382 -7.14 -11.82 -16.53
N LEU A 383 -6.05 -11.05 -16.52
CA LEU A 383 -5.51 -10.40 -15.31
C LEU A 383 -6.60 -9.61 -14.55
N ASP A 384 -7.55 -9.01 -15.29
CA ASP A 384 -8.66 -8.26 -14.71
C ASP A 384 -9.69 -9.15 -13.98
N PHE A 385 -9.66 -10.48 -14.13
CA PHE A 385 -10.51 -11.39 -13.38
C PHE A 385 -9.87 -11.92 -12.09
N LEU A 386 -8.65 -11.51 -11.78
CA LEU A 386 -8.04 -11.83 -10.49
C LEU A 386 -8.81 -11.22 -9.32
N SER A 387 -8.77 -11.91 -8.17
CA SER A 387 -9.36 -11.39 -6.93
C SER A 387 -8.71 -10.07 -6.51
N TYR A 388 -9.43 -9.25 -5.76
CA TYR A 388 -8.95 -7.95 -5.30
C TYR A 388 -7.61 -8.05 -4.55
N GLY A 389 -7.45 -9.04 -3.66
CA GLY A 389 -6.19 -9.26 -2.94
C GLY A 389 -5.02 -9.62 -3.86
N GLN A 390 -5.24 -10.45 -4.89
CA GLN A 390 -4.21 -10.75 -5.90
C GLN A 390 -3.79 -9.49 -6.67
N LYS A 391 -4.77 -8.67 -7.07
CA LYS A 391 -4.50 -7.40 -7.78
C LYS A 391 -3.70 -6.43 -6.92
N ILE A 392 -4.01 -6.30 -5.62
CA ILE A 392 -3.23 -5.46 -4.70
C ILE A 392 -1.77 -5.92 -4.64
N LEU A 393 -1.54 -7.23 -4.45
CA LEU A 393 -0.20 -7.78 -4.32
C LEU A 393 0.62 -7.58 -5.61
N ILE A 394 0.04 -7.92 -6.77
CA ILE A 394 0.64 -7.71 -8.09
C ILE A 394 0.98 -6.24 -8.28
N ARG A 395 0.03 -5.35 -8.02
CA ARG A 395 0.20 -3.91 -8.15
C ARG A 395 1.32 -3.37 -7.26
N PHE A 396 1.37 -3.82 -6.01
CA PHE A 396 2.42 -3.45 -5.07
C PHE A 396 3.81 -3.84 -5.61
N ILE A 397 3.99 -5.11 -5.98
CA ILE A 397 5.29 -5.60 -6.44
C ILE A 397 5.73 -4.92 -7.75
N TYR A 398 4.86 -4.85 -8.76
CA TYR A 398 5.22 -4.20 -10.02
C TYR A 398 5.45 -2.70 -9.85
N THR A 399 4.78 -2.05 -8.91
CA THR A 399 5.07 -0.64 -8.60
C THR A 399 6.45 -0.48 -7.97
N ILE A 400 6.85 -1.33 -7.03
CA ILE A 400 8.22 -1.33 -6.47
C ILE A 400 9.25 -1.55 -7.57
N LEU A 401 9.08 -2.61 -8.38
CA LEU A 401 9.99 -2.93 -9.47
C LEU A 401 10.17 -1.76 -10.43
N TYR A 402 9.05 -1.14 -10.84
CA TYR A 402 9.06 0.03 -11.71
C TYR A 402 9.84 1.20 -11.12
N GLN A 403 9.56 1.56 -9.86
CA GLN A 403 10.21 2.71 -9.23
C GLN A 403 11.71 2.46 -9.05
N LEU A 404 12.10 1.28 -8.57
CA LEU A 404 13.51 0.94 -8.37
C LEU A 404 14.30 0.92 -9.69
N LEU A 405 13.72 0.38 -10.76
CA LEU A 405 14.33 0.42 -12.10
C LEU A 405 14.59 1.86 -12.60
N LYS A 406 13.72 2.80 -12.21
CA LYS A 406 13.89 4.22 -12.55
C LYS A 406 14.92 4.91 -11.67
N ILE A 407 14.81 4.73 -10.36
CA ILE A 407 15.73 5.31 -9.38
C ILE A 407 17.16 4.88 -9.69
N LYS A 408 17.38 3.59 -10.01
CA LYS A 408 18.66 3.06 -10.45
C LYS A 408 19.28 3.90 -11.58
N LYS A 409 18.50 4.25 -12.61
CA LYS A 409 19.01 5.05 -13.75
C LYS A 409 19.45 6.46 -13.38
N THR A 410 18.98 7.00 -12.25
CA THR A 410 19.34 8.36 -11.82
C THR A 410 20.75 8.44 -11.25
N ASN A 411 21.30 7.33 -10.73
CA ASN A 411 22.56 7.27 -9.98
C ASN A 411 22.65 8.25 -8.78
N LYS A 412 21.56 8.93 -8.41
CA LYS A 412 21.52 9.93 -7.33
C LYS A 412 21.40 9.27 -5.95
N TYR A 413 20.70 8.15 -5.89
CA TYR A 413 20.34 7.49 -4.64
C TYR A 413 21.03 6.14 -4.55
N SER A 414 21.78 5.94 -3.46
CA SER A 414 22.44 4.67 -3.17
C SER A 414 21.64 3.84 -2.17
N SER A 415 20.55 4.37 -1.63
CA SER A 415 19.77 3.75 -0.55
C SER A 415 18.28 3.99 -0.76
N ILE A 416 17.46 3.05 -0.27
CA ILE A 416 16.01 3.08 -0.45
C ILE A 416 15.32 2.97 0.91
N ASN A 417 14.33 3.83 1.16
CA ASN A 417 13.36 3.66 2.24
C ASN A 417 12.03 3.22 1.65
N LEU A 418 11.45 2.14 2.18
CA LEU A 418 10.11 1.65 1.86
C LEU A 418 9.23 1.78 3.10
N PHE A 419 8.36 2.77 3.14
CA PHE A 419 7.32 2.91 4.17
C PHE A 419 6.03 2.26 3.69
N LEU A 420 5.55 1.26 4.42
CA LEU A 420 4.44 0.39 4.03
C LEU A 420 3.34 0.54 5.09
N ASP A 421 2.30 1.31 4.79
CA ASP A 421 1.20 1.61 5.73
C ASP A 421 -0.01 0.74 5.41
N GLU A 422 -0.20 -0.32 6.21
CA GLU A 422 -1.31 -1.27 6.13
C GLU A 422 -1.58 -1.85 4.72
N ILE A 423 -0.53 -2.02 3.94
CA ILE A 423 -0.66 -2.43 2.54
C ILE A 423 -0.99 -3.92 2.35
N GLU A 424 -0.96 -4.68 3.43
CA GLU A 424 -1.44 -6.05 3.51
C GLU A 424 -2.96 -6.16 3.68
N ILE A 425 -3.65 -5.05 3.93
CA ILE A 425 -5.12 -5.03 4.03
C ILE A 425 -5.73 -5.53 2.72
N GLY A 426 -6.69 -6.45 2.85
CA GLY A 426 -7.35 -7.09 1.70
C GLY A 426 -6.61 -8.29 1.14
N LEU A 427 -5.40 -8.62 1.62
CA LEU A 427 -4.72 -9.86 1.28
C LEU A 427 -5.29 -11.03 2.09
N HIS A 428 -5.42 -12.19 1.44
CA HIS A 428 -5.74 -13.44 2.12
C HIS A 428 -4.66 -13.77 3.17
N PRO A 429 -4.99 -14.35 4.34
CA PRO A 429 -4.01 -14.66 5.40
C PRO A 429 -2.78 -15.45 4.92
N LYS A 430 -2.98 -16.39 3.99
CA LYS A 430 -1.89 -17.13 3.36
C LYS A 430 -0.87 -16.20 2.69
N TRP A 431 -1.32 -15.15 2.01
CA TRP A 431 -0.44 -14.18 1.34
C TRP A 431 0.17 -13.19 2.32
N GLN A 432 -0.52 -12.83 3.40
CA GLN A 432 0.09 -12.04 4.48
C GLN A 432 1.28 -12.78 5.11
N LYS A 433 1.16 -14.11 5.28
CA LYS A 433 2.26 -14.97 5.71
C LYS A 433 3.41 -15.03 4.70
N ASP A 434 3.11 -15.02 3.40
CA ASP A 434 4.16 -15.09 2.36
C ASP A 434 4.73 -13.69 2.01
N TYR A 435 4.21 -12.62 2.63
CA TYR A 435 4.42 -11.24 2.22
C TYR A 435 5.86 -10.76 2.35
N ILE A 436 6.47 -10.89 3.55
CA ILE A 436 7.84 -10.43 3.79
C ILE A 436 8.82 -11.25 2.94
N SER A 437 8.65 -12.57 2.89
CA SER A 437 9.47 -13.44 2.04
C SER A 437 9.41 -13.03 0.56
N LEU A 438 8.23 -12.73 0.02
CA LEU A 438 8.08 -12.25 -1.36
C LEU A 438 8.78 -10.91 -1.58
N LEU A 439 8.59 -9.95 -0.68
CA LEU A 439 9.22 -8.63 -0.79
C LEU A 439 10.75 -8.75 -0.75
N LEU A 440 11.30 -9.50 0.20
CA LEU A 440 12.74 -9.72 0.31
C LEU A 440 13.30 -10.35 -0.96
N LYS A 441 12.66 -11.42 -1.47
CA LYS A 441 13.08 -12.08 -2.71
C LYS A 441 13.13 -11.10 -3.90
N VAL A 442 12.12 -10.24 -4.04
CA VAL A 442 12.08 -9.22 -5.10
C VAL A 442 13.25 -8.23 -4.98
N LEU A 443 13.57 -7.79 -3.77
CA LEU A 443 14.66 -6.84 -3.56
C LEU A 443 16.03 -7.50 -3.74
N THR A 444 16.24 -8.70 -3.20
CA THR A 444 17.52 -9.40 -3.28
C THR A 444 17.85 -9.86 -4.68
N ASP A 445 16.89 -10.42 -5.42
CA ASP A 445 17.22 -11.05 -6.69
C ASP A 445 17.47 -10.02 -7.80
N TYR A 446 16.88 -8.82 -7.72
CA TYR A 446 16.97 -7.79 -8.76
C TYR A 446 17.84 -6.59 -8.42
N PHE A 447 18.02 -6.30 -7.13
CA PHE A 447 18.56 -5.02 -6.71
C PHE A 447 19.61 -5.11 -5.59
N LYS A 448 20.03 -6.31 -5.19
CA LYS A 448 21.04 -6.51 -4.14
C LYS A 448 22.33 -5.70 -4.38
N ASP A 449 22.84 -5.70 -5.61
CA ASP A 449 24.10 -5.02 -5.96
C ASP A 449 23.90 -3.57 -6.42
N GLU A 450 22.64 -3.12 -6.53
CA GLU A 450 22.29 -1.80 -7.08
C GLU A 450 22.14 -0.73 -5.99
N PHE A 451 21.80 -1.15 -4.76
CA PHE A 451 21.62 -0.26 -3.62
C PHE A 451 22.38 -0.75 -2.41
N LYS A 452 23.01 0.18 -1.69
CA LYS A 452 23.79 -0.09 -0.48
C LYS A 452 22.94 -0.49 0.71
N ILE A 453 21.70 -0.02 0.78
CA ILE A 453 20.76 -0.38 1.86
C ILE A 453 19.31 -0.19 1.45
N PHE A 454 18.47 -1.12 1.87
CA PHE A 454 17.01 -1.02 1.91
C PHE A 454 16.54 -0.93 3.36
N ASN A 455 15.90 0.18 3.73
CA ASN A 455 15.21 0.35 5.01
C ASN A 455 13.71 0.17 4.79
N ILE A 456 13.16 -0.95 5.22
CA ILE A 456 11.74 -1.28 5.10
C ILE A 456 11.08 -1.02 6.45
N VAL A 457 10.02 -0.22 6.46
CA VAL A 457 9.27 0.09 7.68
C VAL A 457 7.80 -0.18 7.42
N CYS A 458 7.25 -1.18 8.11
CA CYS A 458 5.85 -1.61 8.00
C CYS A 458 5.03 -1.07 9.17
N ALA A 459 4.06 -0.20 8.93
CA ALA A 459 3.01 0.07 9.90
C ALA A 459 1.89 -0.95 9.66
N THR A 460 1.64 -1.85 10.61
CA THR A 460 0.80 -3.04 10.37
C THR A 460 0.00 -3.45 11.60
N HIS A 461 -1.15 -4.07 11.32
CA HIS A 461 -1.98 -4.79 12.29
C HIS A 461 -1.97 -6.32 12.06
N SER A 462 -1.09 -6.81 11.19
CA SER A 462 -1.06 -8.21 10.80
C SER A 462 -0.17 -9.02 11.74
N PRO A 463 -0.72 -10.01 12.47
CA PRO A 463 0.10 -10.95 13.24
C PRO A 463 1.00 -11.81 12.34
N PHE A 464 0.61 -12.00 11.07
CA PHE A 464 1.41 -12.77 10.12
C PHE A 464 2.70 -12.04 9.77
N ILE A 465 2.63 -10.73 9.46
CA ILE A 465 3.82 -9.91 9.24
C ILE A 465 4.66 -9.84 10.51
N LEU A 466 4.02 -9.63 11.67
CA LEU A 466 4.72 -9.55 12.94
C LEU A 466 5.47 -10.85 13.28
N SER A 467 4.95 -12.01 12.87
CA SER A 467 5.61 -13.31 13.08
C SER A 467 6.91 -13.50 12.30
N ASP A 468 7.15 -12.71 11.25
CA ASP A 468 8.40 -12.76 10.47
C ASP A 468 9.48 -11.79 10.99
N ILE A 469 9.16 -10.95 11.97
CA ILE A 469 10.01 -9.84 12.40
C ILE A 469 10.50 -10.05 13.85
N PRO A 470 11.82 -10.04 14.13
CA PRO A 470 12.36 -10.09 15.48
C PRO A 470 11.90 -8.93 16.35
N LYS A 471 11.79 -9.16 17.66
CA LYS A 471 11.24 -8.18 18.61
C LYS A 471 12.04 -6.88 18.63
N GLU A 472 13.35 -6.98 18.45
CA GLU A 472 14.30 -5.87 18.40
C GLU A 472 14.04 -4.94 17.20
N ASN A 473 13.34 -5.44 16.17
CA ASN A 473 12.92 -4.73 14.98
C ASN A 473 11.46 -4.24 15.06
N VAL A 474 10.79 -4.36 16.21
CA VAL A 474 9.39 -3.97 16.36
C VAL A 474 9.24 -2.81 17.34
N ILE A 475 8.66 -1.73 16.83
CA ILE A 475 8.18 -0.57 17.58
C ILE A 475 6.73 -0.84 18.01
N PHE A 476 6.49 -1.04 19.30
CA PHE A 476 5.15 -1.16 19.88
C PHE A 476 4.66 0.20 20.36
N LEU A 477 3.49 0.60 19.85
CA LEU A 477 2.79 1.83 20.22
C LEU A 477 1.53 1.49 20.99
N ASP A 478 1.28 2.25 22.05
CA ASP A 478 0.05 2.19 22.82
C ASP A 478 -0.53 3.61 22.96
N LYS A 479 -1.79 3.69 23.35
CA LYS A 479 -2.49 4.96 23.61
C LYS A 479 -2.40 5.24 25.11
N PHE A 480 -1.89 6.41 25.45
CA PHE A 480 -1.78 6.82 26.84
C PHE A 480 -3.18 6.97 27.46
N ASP A 481 -3.44 6.22 28.53
CA ASP A 481 -4.50 6.46 29.49
C ASP A 481 -3.91 6.50 30.90
N LYS A 482 -4.14 7.59 31.63
CA LYS A 482 -3.53 7.82 32.94
C LYS A 482 -3.78 6.69 33.95
N LYS A 483 -4.94 6.02 33.91
CA LYS A 483 -5.27 4.94 34.84
C LYS A 483 -4.65 3.62 34.36
N GLU A 484 -4.88 3.25 33.12
CA GLU A 484 -4.48 1.94 32.60
C GLU A 484 -2.98 1.86 32.33
N THR A 485 -2.38 2.90 31.74
CA THR A 485 -0.95 2.89 31.36
C THR A 485 -0.04 2.71 32.58
N LYS A 486 -0.37 3.32 33.72
CA LYS A 486 0.45 3.18 34.94
C LYS A 486 0.40 1.75 35.51
N ILE A 487 -0.69 1.03 35.27
CA ILE A 487 -0.85 -0.37 35.66
C ILE A 487 -0.08 -1.26 34.69
N LYS A 488 -0.28 -1.07 33.37
CA LYS A 488 0.37 -1.85 32.31
C LYS A 488 1.89 -1.65 32.29
N TYR A 489 2.36 -0.41 32.46
CA TYR A 489 3.78 -0.04 32.37
C TYR A 489 4.22 0.85 33.55
N PRO A 490 4.43 0.27 34.75
CA PRO A 490 4.72 1.05 35.97
C PRO A 490 6.00 1.89 35.93
N LYS A 491 6.93 1.54 35.03
CA LYS A 491 8.25 2.19 34.88
C LYS A 491 8.30 3.23 33.75
N LEU A 492 7.22 3.44 33.01
CA LEU A 492 7.18 4.37 31.90
C LEU A 492 7.14 5.83 32.43
N ASP A 493 7.94 6.72 31.84
CA ASP A 493 7.87 8.14 32.18
C ASP A 493 6.64 8.77 31.51
N ILE A 494 5.71 9.23 32.36
CA ILE A 494 4.42 9.78 31.94
C ILE A 494 4.36 11.30 32.01
N LYS A 495 5.49 11.97 32.25
CA LYS A 495 5.54 13.45 32.36
C LYS A 495 5.14 14.10 31.02
N GLY A 496 4.21 15.06 31.10
CA GLY A 496 3.75 15.83 29.94
C GLY A 496 2.82 15.06 28.99
N LEU A 497 2.43 13.83 29.33
CA LEU A 497 1.47 13.06 28.55
C LEU A 497 0.02 13.35 28.96
N GLU A 498 -0.84 13.42 27.96
CA GLU A 498 -2.28 13.59 28.07
C GLU A 498 -2.99 12.38 27.48
N ASN A 499 -4.18 12.08 27.99
CA ASN A 499 -4.96 10.93 27.50
C ASN A 499 -5.13 11.01 25.98
N GLY A 500 -4.81 9.92 25.30
CA GLY A 500 -4.83 9.82 23.84
C GLY A 500 -3.49 10.07 23.14
N ASN A 501 -2.46 10.51 23.88
CA ASN A 501 -1.12 10.61 23.31
C ASN A 501 -0.55 9.22 22.95
N CYS A 502 0.30 9.19 21.92
CA CYS A 502 1.12 8.05 21.56
C CYS A 502 2.20 7.82 22.61
N ILE A 503 2.37 6.56 23.01
CA ILE A 503 3.51 6.10 23.81
C ILE A 503 4.21 4.95 23.10
N ASN A 504 5.54 5.04 22.99
CA ASN A 504 6.36 3.92 22.54
C ASN A 504 6.65 3.00 23.73
N VAL A 505 6.02 1.84 23.75
CA VAL A 505 6.09 0.85 24.83
C VAL A 505 7.06 -0.30 24.51
N SER A 506 7.85 -0.19 23.44
CA SER A 506 8.71 -1.28 22.94
C SER A 506 9.61 -1.90 24.00
N LYS A 507 10.21 -1.07 24.87
CA LYS A 507 11.09 -1.49 25.98
C LYS A 507 10.36 -2.19 27.14
N HIS A 508 9.02 -2.12 27.16
CA HIS A 508 8.17 -2.69 28.20
C HIS A 508 7.42 -3.95 27.75
N ILE A 509 7.61 -4.37 26.49
CA ILE A 509 6.99 -5.57 25.94
C ILE A 509 8.02 -6.69 25.90
N GLU A 510 7.75 -7.79 26.60
CA GLU A 510 8.61 -9.00 26.61
C GLU A 510 8.24 -10.01 25.51
N LEU A 511 7.15 -9.77 24.78
CA LEU A 511 6.67 -10.63 23.71
C LEU A 511 7.76 -10.80 22.64
N LYS A 512 8.22 -12.04 22.45
CA LYS A 512 9.06 -12.42 21.31
C LYS A 512 8.15 -12.63 20.10
N THR A 513 8.39 -11.90 19.02
CA THR A 513 7.51 -11.86 17.86
C THR A 513 7.88 -12.86 16.78
N PHE A 514 9.17 -13.04 16.51
CA PHE A 514 9.66 -13.94 15.47
C PHE A 514 9.26 -15.40 15.72
N GLY A 515 8.57 -16.00 14.76
CA GLY A 515 8.07 -17.38 14.82
C GLY A 515 6.97 -17.63 15.86
N ALA A 516 6.40 -16.58 16.46
CA ALA A 516 5.43 -16.72 17.54
C ALA A 516 4.07 -17.26 17.06
N ASN A 517 3.29 -17.81 18.00
CA ASN A 517 1.94 -18.25 17.73
C ASN A 517 1.04 -17.04 17.40
N ILE A 518 0.29 -17.12 16.29
CA ILE A 518 -0.59 -16.04 15.81
C ILE A 518 -1.62 -15.63 16.87
N HIS A 519 -2.14 -16.56 17.68
CA HIS A 519 -3.07 -16.23 18.76
C HIS A 519 -2.41 -15.39 19.85
N THR A 520 -1.16 -15.69 20.20
CA THR A 520 -0.38 -14.90 21.15
C THR A 520 -0.10 -13.51 20.60
N LEU A 521 0.26 -13.41 19.30
CA LEU A 521 0.46 -12.11 18.66
C LEU A 521 -0.83 -11.28 18.58
N LEU A 522 -1.99 -11.92 18.36
CA LEU A 522 -3.29 -11.26 18.38
C LEU A 522 -3.65 -10.73 19.78
N ALA A 523 -3.45 -11.54 20.82
CA ALA A 523 -3.75 -11.14 22.19
C ALA A 523 -2.77 -10.08 22.70
N ASP A 524 -1.48 -10.38 22.67
CA ASP A 524 -0.44 -9.60 23.33
C ASP A 524 0.17 -8.53 22.42
N GLY A 525 0.29 -8.81 21.11
CA GLY A 525 0.93 -7.90 20.15
C GLY A 525 0.02 -6.76 19.66
N PHE A 526 -1.30 -7.00 19.66
CA PHE A 526 -2.31 -6.00 19.26
C PHE A 526 -3.23 -5.59 20.42
N PHE A 527 -2.83 -5.87 21.66
CA PHE A 527 -3.46 -5.35 22.87
C PHE A 527 -4.93 -5.78 23.06
N MET A 528 -5.32 -6.96 22.57
CA MET A 528 -6.69 -7.49 22.73
C MET A 528 -6.91 -8.05 24.13
N THR A 529 -7.37 -7.21 25.07
CA THR A 529 -7.52 -7.57 26.50
C THR A 529 -8.77 -8.41 26.81
N ASP A 530 -9.82 -8.34 25.99
CA ASP A 530 -11.15 -8.92 26.30
C ASP A 530 -11.39 -10.31 25.69
N GLY A 531 -10.31 -10.96 25.24
CA GLY A 531 -10.30 -12.27 24.60
C GLY A 531 -10.38 -12.20 23.07
N LEU A 532 -10.25 -13.37 22.43
CA LEU A 532 -10.22 -13.51 20.96
C LEU A 532 -11.57 -13.92 20.34
N MET A 533 -12.61 -14.06 21.17
CA MET A 533 -13.95 -14.43 20.71
C MET A 533 -14.72 -13.18 20.29
N GLY A 534 -15.41 -13.24 19.15
CA GLY A 534 -16.26 -12.13 18.70
C GLY A 534 -17.36 -11.79 19.69
N GLU A 535 -17.60 -10.50 19.92
CA GLU A 535 -18.54 -10.00 20.93
C GLU A 535 -20.00 -10.43 20.68
N PHE A 536 -20.42 -10.63 19.42
CA PHE A 536 -21.74 -11.19 19.13
C PHE A 536 -21.87 -12.66 19.54
N ALA A 537 -20.83 -13.48 19.30
CA ALA A 537 -20.84 -14.87 19.75
C ALA A 537 -20.84 -14.92 21.29
N LYS A 538 -20.01 -14.07 21.92
CA LYS A 538 -19.95 -13.90 23.37
C LYS A 538 -21.31 -13.51 23.95
N SER A 539 -22.03 -12.56 23.35
CA SER A 539 -23.35 -12.16 23.83
C SER A 539 -24.39 -13.28 23.74
N LYS A 540 -24.36 -14.10 22.68
CA LYS A 540 -25.25 -15.27 22.55
C LYS A 540 -24.95 -16.41 23.51
N ILE A 541 -23.68 -16.61 23.83
CA ILE A 541 -23.27 -17.55 24.88
C ILE A 541 -23.67 -17.01 26.26
N ASN A 542 -23.47 -15.71 26.49
CA ASN A 542 -23.84 -15.06 27.74
C ASN A 542 -25.36 -15.06 27.97
N GLU A 543 -26.19 -14.97 26.92
CA GLU A 543 -27.65 -15.09 27.05
C GLU A 543 -28.06 -16.40 27.76
N ILE A 544 -27.42 -17.53 27.42
CA ILE A 544 -27.66 -18.82 28.07
C ILE A 544 -27.08 -18.83 29.48
N LYS A 545 -25.85 -18.33 29.65
CA LYS A 545 -25.16 -18.28 30.94
C LYS A 545 -25.95 -17.44 31.95
N ASP A 546 -26.45 -16.28 31.54
CA ASP A 546 -27.18 -15.35 32.40
C ASP A 546 -28.55 -15.92 32.76
N PHE A 547 -29.22 -16.62 31.82
CA PHE A 547 -30.42 -17.38 32.12
C PHE A 547 -30.12 -18.49 33.13
N TYR A 548 -29.04 -19.25 32.95
CA TYR A 548 -28.62 -20.27 33.91
C TYR A 548 -28.33 -19.66 35.29
N ASP A 549 -27.50 -18.63 35.37
CA ASP A 549 -27.07 -18.00 36.61
C ASP A 549 -28.24 -17.41 37.41
N THR A 550 -29.24 -16.85 36.72
CA THR A 550 -30.45 -16.29 37.35
C THR A 550 -31.38 -17.37 37.89
N ASN A 551 -31.39 -18.57 37.30
CA ASN A 551 -32.37 -19.61 37.59
C ASN A 551 -31.81 -20.82 38.36
N LYS A 552 -30.48 -21.05 38.40
CA LYS A 552 -29.86 -22.28 38.95
C LYS A 552 -30.19 -22.59 40.41
N ASN A 553 -30.59 -21.58 41.19
CA ASN A 553 -30.93 -21.72 42.61
C ASN A 553 -32.44 -21.70 42.89
N LEU A 554 -33.30 -21.64 41.86
CA LEU A 554 -34.75 -21.63 42.02
C LEU A 554 -35.25 -22.92 42.67
N LYS A 555 -36.21 -22.80 43.57
CA LYS A 555 -36.91 -23.92 44.19
C LYS A 555 -38.32 -24.01 43.65
N LYS A 556 -38.90 -25.21 43.68
CA LYS A 556 -40.30 -25.44 43.25
C LYS A 556 -41.33 -24.62 44.04
N GLU A 557 -40.98 -24.18 45.23
CA GLU A 557 -41.81 -23.36 46.12
C GLU A 557 -41.76 -21.86 45.76
N ASP A 558 -40.82 -21.43 44.92
CA ASP A 558 -40.66 -20.03 44.56
C ASP A 558 -41.79 -19.56 43.62
N SER A 559 -42.32 -18.36 43.87
CA SER A 559 -43.48 -17.81 43.16
C SER A 559 -43.26 -17.61 41.65
N ASN A 560 -42.01 -17.50 41.21
CA ASN A 560 -41.62 -17.31 39.81
C ASN A 560 -41.24 -18.62 39.09
N PHE A 561 -41.24 -19.79 39.77
CA PHE A 561 -40.75 -21.05 39.22
C PHE A 561 -41.47 -21.46 37.93
N GLU A 562 -42.80 -21.49 37.92
CA GLU A 562 -43.58 -21.90 36.74
C GLU A 562 -43.42 -20.91 35.58
N SER A 563 -43.34 -19.61 35.86
CA SER A 563 -43.08 -18.61 34.82
C SER A 563 -41.71 -18.82 34.14
N LYS A 564 -40.67 -19.14 34.92
CA LYS A 564 -39.32 -19.40 34.40
C LYS A 564 -39.20 -20.75 33.69
N LYS A 565 -39.95 -21.75 34.15
CA LYS A 565 -40.09 -23.03 33.45
C LYS A 565 -40.72 -22.86 32.07
N ASP A 566 -41.77 -22.06 31.95
CA ASP A 566 -42.38 -21.74 30.65
C ASP A 566 -41.45 -20.95 29.74
N GLU A 567 -40.69 -20.01 30.30
CA GLU A 567 -39.65 -19.26 29.59
C GLU A 567 -38.55 -20.20 29.05
N PHE A 568 -38.04 -21.10 29.89
CA PHE A 568 -37.07 -22.12 29.46
C PHE A 568 -37.65 -23.02 28.38
N LYS A 569 -38.90 -23.48 28.52
CA LYS A 569 -39.56 -24.32 27.51
C LYS A 569 -39.64 -23.65 26.14
N LYS A 570 -39.95 -22.35 26.10
CA LYS A 570 -39.99 -21.55 24.87
C LYS A 570 -38.60 -21.41 24.23
N ASN A 571 -37.58 -21.20 25.07
CA ASN A 571 -36.21 -20.93 24.61
C ASN A 571 -35.33 -22.20 24.46
N LYS A 572 -35.75 -23.36 24.96
CA LYS A 572 -34.94 -24.59 25.01
C LYS A 572 -34.34 -24.95 23.65
N LYS A 573 -35.19 -25.02 22.62
CA LYS A 573 -34.73 -25.36 21.26
C LYS A 573 -33.75 -24.33 20.70
N TYR A 574 -33.94 -23.05 21.03
CA TYR A 574 -33.04 -21.98 20.64
C TYR A 574 -31.67 -22.12 21.33
N PHE A 575 -31.66 -22.35 22.65
CA PHE A 575 -30.42 -22.56 23.41
C PHE A 575 -29.66 -23.81 22.98
N GLU A 576 -30.35 -24.93 22.73
CA GLU A 576 -29.74 -26.15 22.19
C GLU A 576 -29.11 -25.91 20.80
N ASN A 577 -29.75 -25.11 19.95
CA ASN A 577 -29.22 -24.78 18.64
C ASN A 577 -27.94 -23.92 18.75
N ILE A 578 -27.91 -22.95 19.67
CA ILE A 578 -26.69 -22.18 19.97
C ILE A 578 -25.59 -23.13 20.47
N GLN A 579 -25.89 -23.97 21.45
CA GLN A 579 -24.92 -24.92 22.02
C GLN A 579 -24.30 -25.82 20.93
N LYS A 580 -25.11 -26.29 19.97
CA LYS A 580 -24.63 -27.16 18.88
C LYS A 580 -23.62 -26.48 17.96
N ILE A 581 -23.77 -25.19 17.70
CA ILE A 581 -22.89 -24.44 16.78
C ILE A 581 -21.64 -23.85 17.44
N ILE A 582 -21.49 -23.93 18.78
CA ILE A 582 -20.25 -23.52 19.46
C ILE A 582 -19.09 -24.39 18.95
N GLY A 583 -18.07 -23.75 18.40
CA GLY A 583 -16.91 -24.42 17.82
C GLY A 583 -15.86 -24.85 18.82
N GLU A 584 -15.77 -24.19 19.97
CA GLU A 584 -14.79 -24.50 21.02
C GLU A 584 -15.33 -25.64 21.93
N PRO A 585 -14.70 -26.83 21.96
CA PRO A 585 -15.26 -28.00 22.64
C PRO A 585 -15.47 -27.84 24.15
N PHE A 586 -14.59 -27.10 24.84
CA PHE A 586 -14.71 -26.88 26.27
C PHE A 586 -15.94 -26.03 26.59
N LEU A 587 -16.08 -24.87 25.94
CA LEU A 587 -17.22 -23.97 26.08
C LEU A 587 -18.53 -24.65 25.66
N LYS A 588 -18.51 -25.44 24.59
CA LYS A 588 -19.65 -26.25 24.16
C LYS A 588 -20.12 -27.22 25.26
N THR A 589 -19.17 -27.82 25.98
CA THR A 589 -19.45 -28.71 27.11
C THR A 589 -20.00 -27.93 28.30
N VAL A 590 -19.41 -26.79 28.63
CA VAL A 590 -19.89 -25.92 29.73
C VAL A 590 -21.34 -25.48 29.51
N ILE A 591 -21.67 -25.00 28.30
CA ILE A 591 -23.03 -24.58 27.97
C ILE A 591 -24.00 -25.77 27.95
N LYS A 592 -23.55 -26.96 27.51
CA LYS A 592 -24.35 -28.18 27.63
C LYS A 592 -24.72 -28.46 29.08
N ASN A 593 -23.73 -28.43 29.98
CA ASN A 593 -23.95 -28.68 31.40
C ASN A 593 -24.98 -27.70 32.00
N TYR A 594 -24.92 -26.41 31.65
CA TYR A 594 -25.92 -25.43 32.08
C TYR A 594 -27.34 -25.80 31.62
N LEU A 595 -27.50 -26.26 30.37
CA LEU A 595 -28.80 -26.69 29.85
C LEU A 595 -29.30 -27.97 30.50
N ASP A 596 -28.42 -28.96 30.70
CA ASP A 596 -28.73 -30.22 31.36
C ASP A 596 -29.19 -29.96 32.82
N GLU A 597 -28.50 -29.07 33.53
CA GLU A 597 -28.87 -28.67 34.89
C GLU A 597 -30.22 -27.95 34.94
N LEU A 598 -30.51 -27.04 33.99
CA LEU A 598 -31.82 -26.39 33.89
C LEU A 598 -32.93 -27.39 33.57
N GLU A 599 -32.66 -28.39 32.72
CA GLU A 599 -33.64 -29.43 32.42
C GLU A 599 -33.93 -30.30 33.64
N ILE A 600 -32.89 -30.69 34.39
CA ILE A 600 -33.04 -31.40 35.66
C ILE A 600 -33.82 -30.56 36.68
N LEU A 601 -33.56 -29.24 36.75
CA LEU A 601 -34.24 -28.33 37.66
C LEU A 601 -35.74 -28.23 37.37
N PHE A 602 -36.11 -28.00 36.10
CA PHE A 602 -37.49 -27.72 35.71
C PHE A 602 -38.36 -28.97 35.47
N TYR A 603 -37.77 -30.09 35.03
CA TYR A 603 -38.48 -31.32 34.65
C TYR A 603 -38.12 -32.53 35.53
N GLY A 604 -37.02 -32.45 36.27
CA GLY A 604 -36.59 -33.52 37.17
C GLY A 604 -35.69 -34.56 36.50
N LYS A 605 -34.82 -35.17 37.32
CA LYS A 605 -33.78 -36.09 36.86
C LYS A 605 -34.29 -37.31 36.09
N LYS A 606 -35.47 -37.83 36.44
CA LYS A 606 -36.06 -39.02 35.79
C LYS A 606 -36.48 -38.73 34.35
N GLU A 607 -37.08 -37.56 34.10
CA GLU A 607 -37.52 -37.15 32.78
C GLU A 607 -36.32 -36.82 31.87
N PHE A 608 -35.33 -36.11 32.42
CA PHE A 608 -34.04 -35.86 31.75
C PHE A 608 -33.36 -37.17 31.28
N LEU A 609 -33.22 -38.16 32.17
CA LEU A 609 -32.59 -39.45 31.83
C LEU A 609 -33.34 -40.19 30.73
N ASN A 610 -34.68 -40.18 30.75
CA ASN A 610 -35.48 -40.81 29.70
C ASN A 610 -35.27 -40.13 28.34
N ASN A 611 -35.20 -38.79 28.32
CA ASN A 611 -34.93 -38.02 27.10
C ASN A 611 -33.53 -38.31 26.54
N GLU A 612 -32.52 -38.39 27.42
CA GLU A 612 -31.14 -38.65 27.01
C GLU A 612 -30.96 -40.09 26.49
N ILE A 613 -31.62 -41.09 27.11
CA ILE A 613 -31.63 -42.47 26.61
C ILE A 613 -32.22 -42.52 25.20
N LYS A 614 -33.36 -41.84 24.97
CA LYS A 614 -33.98 -41.77 23.66
C LYS A 614 -33.05 -41.14 22.62
N ARG A 615 -32.40 -40.02 22.97
CA ARG A 615 -31.41 -39.36 22.10
C ARG A 615 -30.26 -40.29 21.72
N LEU A 616 -29.71 -41.05 22.69
CA LEU A 616 -28.62 -41.99 22.45
C LEU A 616 -29.04 -43.16 21.55
N GLN A 617 -30.27 -43.68 21.73
CA GLN A 617 -30.84 -44.72 20.87
C GLN A 617 -31.02 -44.24 19.43
N ASP A 618 -31.49 -43.01 19.23
CA ASP A 618 -31.64 -42.42 17.89
C ASP A 618 -30.28 -42.19 17.22
N LEU A 619 -29.28 -41.74 17.98
CA LEU A 619 -27.91 -41.56 17.49
C LEU A 619 -27.26 -42.89 17.08
N GLN A 620 -27.49 -43.94 17.87
CA GLN A 620 -27.03 -45.29 17.56
C GLN A 620 -27.65 -45.84 16.28
N LYS A 621 -28.92 -45.54 16.01
CA LYS A 621 -29.57 -45.90 14.74
C LYS A 621 -28.93 -45.20 13.56
N SER A 622 -28.64 -43.89 13.66
CA SER A 622 -28.04 -43.10 12.57
C SER A 622 -26.58 -43.44 12.25
N LEU A 623 -25.89 -44.24 13.06
CA LEU A 623 -24.53 -44.73 12.79
C LEU A 623 -24.51 -46.08 12.05
N ASN A 624 -25.66 -46.75 11.99
CA ASN A 624 -25.84 -48.05 11.33
C ASN A 624 -26.49 -47.92 9.94
N ASP A 625 -26.82 -46.69 9.53
CA ASP A 625 -27.17 -46.27 8.16
C ASP A 625 -25.97 -45.54 7.55
#